data_AF-A0A6A6DQL8-F1
#
_entry.id   AF-A0A6A6DQL8-F1
#
_cell.length_a   1.000
_cell.length_b   1.000
_cell.length_c   1.000
_cell.angle_alpha   90.00
_cell.angle_beta   90.00
_cell.angle_gamma   90.00
#
_symmetry.space_group_name_H-M   'P 1'
#
loop_
_entity.id
_entity.type
_entity.pdbx_description
1 polymer ?
#
loop_
_entity_poly.entity_id
_entity_poly.type
_entity_poly.pdbx_seq_one_letter_code
_entity_poly.pdbx_strand_id
1 'polypeptide(L)'
;MRYIGRTRKGRIAEKITTQYCNTTFNQMMLAIRLLANHTRSKSEIEQTKMLIDELVQLDGAITKTREQHIVCFVAVEDLLYFIWKCHEDDYHHSRYMTQVSFILLLLGFFGIRPGQAVKSNAHRLINRGLTYGETSFHLTWFNGIPQLQLFPISDRITFYNDTNPSRMYAWPVIHFIGLVLADGVFVHEQTAATFSPPNIHLPPSTGSYEFRIQEDKWQLTICRSLIRSGYVISPTSIVA
;
A
#
# COMPACT_ATOMS: atom_id res chain seq x y z
N MET A 1 -16.55 6.72 -16.44
CA MET A 1 -16.54 5.24 -16.50
C MET A 1 -15.98 4.73 -17.83
N ARG A 2 -14.75 4.20 -17.84
CA ARG A 2 -14.15 3.64 -19.07
C ARG A 2 -13.25 2.43 -18.86
N TYR A 3 -13.63 1.50 -17.97
CA TYR A 3 -13.01 0.17 -17.90
C TYR A 3 -14.04 -0.88 -17.49
N ILE A 4 -14.80 -1.39 -18.45
CA ILE A 4 -15.56 -2.63 -18.29
C ILE A 4 -14.69 -3.75 -18.87
N GLY A 5 -14.10 -4.56 -17.99
CA GLY A 5 -13.42 -5.79 -18.38
C GLY A 5 -14.45 -6.77 -18.96
N ARG A 6 -14.49 -6.89 -20.28
CA ARG A 6 -15.57 -7.59 -21.00
C ARG A 6 -15.55 -9.12 -20.87
N THR A 7 -14.52 -9.73 -20.26
CA THR A 7 -14.48 -11.18 -19.99
C THR A 7 -13.62 -11.51 -18.76
N ARG A 8 -13.98 -12.56 -18.01
CA ARG A 8 -13.15 -13.18 -16.93
C ARG A 8 -11.86 -13.84 -17.42
N LYS A 9 -11.56 -13.76 -18.73
CA LYS A 9 -10.30 -14.23 -19.31
C LYS A 9 -9.43 -12.99 -19.51
N GLY A 10 -8.56 -12.70 -18.56
CA GLY A 10 -7.48 -11.73 -18.76
C GLY A 10 -6.78 -12.06 -20.08
N ARG A 11 -6.49 -11.06 -20.91
CA ARG A 11 -5.97 -11.24 -22.27
C ARG A 11 -4.70 -12.12 -22.27
N ILE A 12 -4.83 -13.42 -22.56
CA ILE A 12 -3.73 -14.36 -22.86
C ILE A 12 -3.36 -14.26 -24.34
N ALA A 13 -3.35 -13.05 -24.90
CA ALA A 13 -2.93 -12.82 -26.28
C ALA A 13 -1.47 -12.32 -26.36
N GLU A 14 -0.89 -11.93 -25.22
CA GLU A 14 0.46 -11.40 -25.14
C GLU A 14 1.45 -12.50 -24.75
N LYS A 15 2.57 -12.56 -25.48
CA LYS A 15 3.65 -13.50 -25.22
C LYS A 15 4.32 -13.20 -23.87
N ILE A 16 4.88 -14.24 -23.24
CA ILE A 16 5.58 -14.14 -21.95
C ILE A 16 6.78 -13.18 -22.08
N THR A 17 7.08 -12.40 -21.03
CA THR A 17 8.23 -11.51 -21.03
C THR A 17 9.48 -12.19 -20.46
N THR A 18 10.65 -11.79 -20.95
CA THR A 18 11.96 -12.28 -20.44
C THR A 18 12.12 -12.02 -18.95
N GLN A 19 11.60 -10.90 -18.47
CA GLN A 19 11.59 -10.54 -17.05
C GLN A 19 10.77 -11.54 -16.22
N TYR A 20 9.63 -11.99 -16.72
CA TYR A 20 8.79 -12.98 -16.04
C TYR A 20 9.48 -14.35 -15.99
N CYS A 21 10.12 -14.79 -17.07
CA CYS A 21 10.91 -16.01 -17.10
C CYS A 21 12.05 -15.97 -16.07
N ASN A 22 12.82 -14.88 -16.05
CA ASN A 22 13.89 -14.66 -15.07
C ASN A 22 13.37 -14.67 -13.63
N THR A 23 12.25 -14.00 -13.37
CA THR A 23 11.68 -13.93 -12.02
C THR A 23 11.19 -15.30 -11.55
N THR A 24 10.45 -16.01 -12.39
CA THR A 24 9.90 -17.34 -12.09
C THR A 24 11.03 -18.35 -11.87
N PHE A 25 12.05 -18.32 -12.72
CA PHE A 25 13.21 -19.19 -12.57
C PHE A 25 13.95 -18.89 -11.26
N ASN A 26 14.16 -17.61 -10.93
CA ASN A 26 14.78 -17.24 -9.66
C ASN A 26 13.97 -17.68 -8.44
N GLN A 27 12.64 -17.62 -8.51
CA GLN A 27 11.75 -18.12 -7.46
C GLN A 27 11.84 -19.65 -7.32
N MET A 28 11.84 -20.39 -8.43
CA MET A 28 12.00 -21.84 -8.43
C MET A 28 13.34 -22.25 -7.81
N MET A 29 14.42 -21.55 -8.16
CA MET A 29 15.74 -21.81 -7.59
C MET A 29 15.86 -21.39 -6.12
N LEU A 30 15.15 -20.34 -5.69
CA LEU A 30 15.02 -20.00 -4.28
C LEU A 30 14.31 -21.13 -3.52
N ALA A 31 13.26 -21.71 -4.09
CA ALA A 31 12.58 -22.87 -3.51
C ALA A 31 13.50 -24.10 -3.42
N ILE A 32 14.28 -24.39 -4.47
CA ILE A 32 15.27 -25.48 -4.46
C ILE A 32 16.35 -25.23 -3.41
N ARG A 33 16.84 -23.99 -3.27
CA ARG A 33 17.78 -23.64 -2.21
C ARG A 33 17.18 -23.88 -0.83
N LEU A 34 15.94 -23.50 -0.60
CA LEU A 34 15.28 -23.66 0.70
C LEU A 34 14.94 -25.13 1.02
N LEU A 35 14.62 -25.94 0.01
CA LEU A 35 14.21 -27.34 0.19
C LEU A 35 15.39 -28.33 0.18
N ALA A 36 16.39 -28.10 -0.67
CA ALA A 36 17.51 -29.01 -0.90
C ALA A 36 18.85 -28.46 -0.40
N ASN A 37 18.87 -27.26 0.19
CA ASN A 37 20.09 -26.54 0.62
C ASN A 37 21.14 -26.37 -0.48
N HIS A 38 20.71 -26.43 -1.74
CA HIS A 38 21.58 -26.32 -2.91
C HIS A 38 21.88 -24.86 -3.23
N THR A 39 23.16 -24.53 -3.42
CA THR A 39 23.61 -23.21 -3.82
C THR A 39 24.18 -23.28 -5.24
N ARG A 40 23.73 -22.39 -6.12
CA ARG A 40 24.09 -22.43 -7.53
C ARG A 40 25.60 -22.26 -7.74
N SER A 41 26.15 -23.12 -8.57
CA SER A 41 27.45 -22.93 -9.21
C SER A 41 27.37 -21.87 -10.31
N LYS A 42 28.51 -21.30 -10.71
CA LYS A 42 28.58 -20.35 -11.82
C LYS A 42 28.12 -20.96 -13.15
N SER A 43 28.34 -22.26 -13.35
CA SER A 43 27.95 -22.98 -14.57
C SER A 43 26.43 -23.08 -14.71
N GLU A 44 25.71 -23.38 -13.62
CA GLU A 44 24.23 -23.46 -13.62
C GLU A 44 23.59 -22.09 -13.90
N ILE A 45 24.19 -21.01 -13.39
CA ILE A 45 23.72 -19.64 -13.66
C ILE A 45 23.84 -19.32 -15.16
N GLU A 46 24.93 -19.72 -15.79
CA GLU A 46 25.16 -19.44 -17.21
C GLU A 46 24.26 -20.30 -18.11
N GLN A 47 24.09 -21.59 -17.78
CA GLN A 47 23.13 -22.47 -18.46
C GLN A 47 21.69 -21.94 -18.37
N THR A 48 21.31 -21.37 -17.21
CA THR A 48 20.00 -20.74 -17.03
C THR A 48 19.79 -19.59 -17.99
N LYS A 49 20.78 -18.69 -18.13
CA LYS A 49 20.68 -17.54 -19.04
C LYS A 49 20.54 -18.00 -20.48
N MET A 50 21.39 -18.95 -20.88
CA MET A 50 21.34 -19.54 -22.22
C MET A 50 19.96 -20.12 -22.54
N LEU A 51 19.36 -20.84 -21.58
CA LEU A 51 18.04 -21.43 -21.75
C LEU A 51 16.93 -20.38 -21.84
N ILE A 52 17.02 -19.28 -21.06
CA ILE A 52 16.10 -18.16 -21.17
C ILE A 52 16.24 -17.46 -22.53
N ASP A 53 17.46 -17.24 -23.00
CA ASP A 53 17.74 -16.61 -24.30
C ASP A 53 17.27 -17.51 -25.46
N GLU A 54 17.41 -18.83 -25.33
CA GLU A 54 16.91 -19.80 -26.30
C GLU A 54 15.36 -19.78 -26.37
N LEU A 55 14.69 -19.70 -25.21
CA LEU A 55 13.23 -19.54 -25.14
C LEU A 55 12.77 -18.21 -25.75
N VAL A 56 13.58 -17.15 -25.67
CA VAL A 56 13.31 -15.88 -26.36
C VAL A 56 13.33 -16.05 -27.86
N GLN A 57 14.29 -16.82 -28.39
CA GLN A 57 14.42 -17.04 -29.82
C GLN A 57 13.38 -18.03 -30.38
N LEU A 58 13.00 -19.07 -29.63
CA LEU A 58 12.10 -20.12 -30.09
C LEU A 58 10.61 -19.74 -30.00
N ASP A 59 10.15 -19.17 -28.88
CA ASP A 59 8.71 -18.89 -28.65
C ASP A 59 8.35 -17.39 -28.82
N GLY A 60 9.35 -16.54 -29.08
CA GLY A 60 9.19 -15.11 -29.31
C GLY A 60 8.79 -14.34 -28.06
N ALA A 61 9.33 -14.70 -26.90
CA ALA A 61 9.13 -13.95 -25.66
C ALA A 61 9.46 -12.46 -25.86
N ILE A 62 8.63 -11.58 -25.31
CA ILE A 62 8.74 -10.14 -25.54
C ILE A 62 9.74 -9.53 -24.55
N THR A 63 10.68 -8.74 -25.06
CA THR A 63 11.65 -7.98 -24.26
C THR A 63 11.10 -6.64 -23.77
N LYS A 64 9.95 -6.18 -24.31
CA LYS A 64 9.30 -4.96 -23.82
C LYS A 64 8.84 -5.15 -22.38
N THR A 65 9.29 -4.23 -21.53
CA THR A 65 8.71 -4.01 -20.20
C THR A 65 7.21 -3.78 -20.39
N ARG A 66 6.38 -4.60 -19.72
CA ARG A 66 4.94 -4.35 -19.70
C ARG A 66 4.69 -2.95 -19.18
N GLU A 67 3.90 -2.16 -19.90
CA GLU A 67 3.31 -0.95 -19.34
C GLU A 67 2.48 -1.40 -18.14
N GLN A 68 2.97 -1.14 -16.93
CA GLN A 68 2.10 -1.22 -15.77
C GLN A 68 1.03 -0.17 -15.99
N HIS A 69 -0.23 -0.60 -16.05
CA HIS A 69 -1.35 0.31 -15.92
C HIS A 69 -1.31 0.86 -14.49
N ILE A 70 -0.50 1.90 -14.28
CA ILE A 70 -0.51 2.69 -13.06
C ILE A 70 -1.93 3.25 -12.97
N VAL A 71 -2.58 3.01 -11.83
CA VAL A 71 -3.94 3.51 -11.61
C VAL A 71 -3.91 5.02 -11.83
N CYS A 72 -4.67 5.51 -12.80
CA CYS A 72 -4.78 6.95 -13.03
C CYS A 72 -5.46 7.57 -11.81
N PHE A 73 -4.93 8.69 -11.31
CA PHE A 73 -5.49 9.37 -10.14
C PHE A 73 -6.98 9.72 -10.33
N VAL A 74 -7.40 10.06 -11.56
CA VAL A 74 -8.82 10.29 -11.91
C VAL A 74 -9.68 9.06 -11.58
N ALA A 75 -9.18 7.85 -11.81
CA ALA A 75 -9.90 6.63 -11.45
C ALA A 75 -9.97 6.42 -9.93
N VAL A 76 -8.96 6.87 -9.18
CA VAL A 76 -9.00 6.84 -7.71
C VAL A 76 -10.03 7.83 -7.17
N GLU A 77 -10.10 9.04 -7.74
CA GLU A 77 -11.13 10.02 -7.35
C GLU A 77 -12.55 9.50 -7.62
N ASP A 78 -12.79 8.88 -8.79
CA ASP A 78 -14.06 8.24 -9.10
C ASP A 78 -14.42 7.14 -8.09
N LEU A 79 -13.45 6.31 -7.71
CA LEU A 79 -13.65 5.24 -6.72
C LEU A 79 -13.93 5.80 -5.33
N LEU A 80 -13.19 6.81 -4.89
CA LEU A 80 -13.43 7.49 -3.62
C LEU A 80 -14.82 8.13 -3.60
N TYR A 81 -15.20 8.82 -4.67
CA TYR A 81 -16.54 9.38 -4.81
C TYR A 81 -17.60 8.29 -4.68
N PHE A 82 -17.44 7.15 -5.38
CA PHE A 82 -18.40 6.06 -5.31
C PHE A 82 -18.54 5.48 -3.89
N ILE A 83 -17.41 5.20 -3.22
CA ILE A 83 -17.39 4.65 -1.84
C ILE A 83 -18.11 5.59 -0.86
N TRP A 84 -17.91 6.90 -0.98
CA TRP A 84 -18.44 7.87 -0.01
C TRP A 84 -19.80 8.47 -0.38
N LYS A 85 -20.21 8.46 -1.65
CA LYS A 85 -21.42 9.16 -2.15
C LYS A 85 -22.44 8.27 -2.84
N CYS A 86 -22.05 7.15 -3.40
CA CYS A 86 -22.94 6.31 -4.22
C CYS A 86 -23.17 4.92 -3.65
N HIS A 87 -22.56 4.58 -2.52
CA HIS A 87 -22.69 3.24 -1.97
C HIS A 87 -24.08 3.05 -1.35
N GLU A 88 -24.79 2.01 -1.82
CA GLU A 88 -26.13 1.65 -1.36
C GLU A 88 -26.10 0.70 -0.14
N ASP A 89 -24.99 -0.03 0.08
CA ASP A 89 -24.91 -0.93 1.23
C ASP A 89 -24.51 -0.19 2.51
N ASP A 90 -25.22 -0.46 3.60
CA ASP A 90 -24.83 -0.12 4.96
C ASP A 90 -23.55 -0.89 5.33
N TYR A 91 -22.41 -0.22 5.29
CA TYR A 91 -21.18 -0.81 5.84
C TYR A 91 -21.39 -1.13 7.32
N HIS A 92 -21.28 -2.42 7.66
CA HIS A 92 -21.39 -2.91 9.03
C HIS A 92 -20.40 -2.24 10.00
N HIS A 93 -19.32 -1.65 9.49
CA HIS A 93 -18.36 -0.88 10.29
C HIS A 93 -17.80 0.32 9.52
N SER A 94 -17.89 1.50 10.14
CA SER A 94 -17.38 2.78 9.63
C SER A 94 -15.92 2.78 9.18
N ARG A 95 -15.07 1.92 9.78
CA ARG A 95 -13.65 1.79 9.47
C ARG A 95 -13.39 1.26 8.06
N TYR A 96 -14.33 0.50 7.49
CA TYR A 96 -14.15 -0.11 6.18
C TYR A 96 -13.85 0.95 5.11
N MET A 97 -14.69 1.98 5.05
CA MET A 97 -14.54 3.07 4.07
C MET A 97 -13.19 3.78 4.22
N THR A 98 -12.77 4.08 5.44
CA THR A 98 -11.49 4.75 5.73
C THR A 98 -10.30 3.88 5.32
N GLN A 99 -10.32 2.57 5.62
CA GLN A 99 -9.23 1.66 5.24
C GLN A 99 -9.14 1.50 3.71
N VAL A 100 -10.26 1.30 3.03
CA VAL A 100 -10.29 1.17 1.57
C VAL A 100 -9.84 2.47 0.91
N SER A 101 -10.29 3.62 1.40
CA SER A 101 -9.88 4.93 0.90
C SER A 101 -8.38 5.14 1.08
N PHE A 102 -7.84 4.81 2.25
CA PHE A 102 -6.41 4.87 2.52
C PHE A 102 -5.62 4.00 1.52
N ILE A 103 -6.02 2.73 1.34
CA ILE A 103 -5.36 1.81 0.41
C ILE A 103 -5.41 2.34 -1.03
N LEU A 104 -6.57 2.81 -1.51
CA LEU A 104 -6.70 3.35 -2.86
C LEU A 104 -5.80 4.55 -3.10
N LEU A 105 -5.65 5.42 -2.10
CA LEU A 105 -4.77 6.58 -2.16
C LEU A 105 -3.30 6.19 -2.15
N LEU A 106 -2.91 5.19 -1.34
CA LEU A 106 -1.55 4.63 -1.38
C LEU A 106 -1.23 4.03 -2.76
N LEU A 107 -2.18 3.32 -3.36
CA LEU A 107 -2.04 2.74 -4.70
C LEU A 107 -1.96 3.82 -5.79
N GLY A 108 -2.84 4.82 -5.75
CA GLY A 108 -3.01 5.83 -6.79
C GLY A 108 -1.88 6.84 -6.88
N PHE A 109 -1.42 7.34 -5.74
CA PHE A 109 -0.37 8.37 -5.75
C PHE A 109 1.04 7.80 -5.83
N PHE A 110 1.26 6.59 -5.30
CA PHE A 110 2.62 6.16 -4.98
C PHE A 110 2.98 4.79 -5.52
N GLY A 111 2.03 4.09 -6.18
CA GLY A 111 2.29 2.81 -6.82
C GLY A 111 2.75 1.72 -5.86
N ILE A 112 2.46 1.87 -4.55
CA ILE A 112 2.75 0.86 -3.54
C ILE A 112 2.11 -0.45 -4.00
N ARG A 113 2.81 -1.57 -3.84
CA ARG A 113 2.23 -2.85 -4.24
C ARG A 113 1.09 -3.15 -3.27
N PRO A 114 -0.10 -3.61 -3.73
CA PRO A 114 -1.18 -4.02 -2.83
C PRO A 114 -0.68 -4.96 -1.73
N GLY A 115 0.25 -5.86 -2.07
CA GLY A 115 0.90 -6.77 -1.12
C GLY A 115 1.86 -6.13 -0.10
N GLN A 116 1.99 -4.82 -0.03
CA GLN A 116 2.67 -4.12 1.08
C GLN A 116 1.64 -3.50 2.04
N ALA A 117 0.49 -3.06 1.53
CA ALA A 117 -0.57 -2.46 2.32
C ALA A 117 -1.57 -3.48 2.90
N VAL A 118 -1.87 -4.54 2.13
CA VAL A 118 -2.85 -5.59 2.47
C VAL A 118 -2.27 -6.98 2.28
N LYS A 119 -2.84 -7.95 2.99
CA LYS A 119 -2.40 -9.35 2.93
C LYS A 119 -2.79 -9.97 1.60
N SER A 120 -1.80 -10.34 0.79
CA SER A 120 -2.04 -11.07 -0.45
C SER A 120 -2.19 -12.57 -0.18
N ASN A 121 -3.27 -13.17 -0.69
CA ASN A 121 -3.46 -14.63 -0.66
C ASN A 121 -2.33 -15.39 -1.36
N ALA A 122 -1.71 -14.81 -2.40
CA ALA A 122 -0.58 -15.41 -3.11
C ALA A 122 0.74 -15.41 -2.31
N HIS A 123 0.85 -14.57 -1.28
CA HIS A 123 2.07 -14.41 -0.47
C HIS A 123 1.77 -14.44 1.04
N ARG A 124 0.87 -15.34 1.44
CA ARG A 124 0.26 -15.44 2.78
C ARG A 124 1.26 -15.52 3.95
N LEU A 125 2.49 -16.01 3.70
CA LEU A 125 3.53 -16.20 4.72
C LEU A 125 4.58 -15.07 4.77
N ILE A 126 4.63 -14.21 3.75
CA ILE A 126 5.67 -13.17 3.62
C ILE A 126 5.09 -11.79 3.90
N ASN A 127 3.83 -11.59 3.53
CA ASN A 127 3.18 -10.31 3.60
C ASN A 127 2.49 -10.09 4.96
N ARG A 128 3.02 -9.13 5.72
CA ARG A 128 2.56 -8.75 7.06
C ARG A 128 1.68 -7.49 7.07
N GLY A 129 1.43 -6.87 5.91
CA GLY A 129 0.79 -5.57 5.81
C GLY A 129 1.63 -4.45 6.43
N LEU A 130 1.19 -3.20 6.24
CA LEU A 130 1.86 -2.03 6.83
C LEU A 130 1.49 -1.92 8.31
N THR A 131 2.50 -1.92 9.18
CA THR A 131 2.33 -1.75 10.63
C THR A 131 2.56 -0.31 11.07
N TYR A 132 2.03 0.07 12.24
CA TYR A 132 2.28 1.40 12.79
C TYR A 132 3.75 1.64 13.11
N GLY A 133 4.48 0.62 13.57
CA GLY A 133 5.92 0.71 13.85
C GLY A 133 6.78 0.89 12.60
N GLU A 134 6.25 0.59 11.42
CA GLU A 134 6.90 0.84 10.13
C GLU A 134 6.55 2.22 9.55
N THR A 135 5.88 3.07 10.32
CA THR A 135 5.52 4.43 9.93
C THR A 135 5.99 5.45 10.95
N SER A 136 6.36 6.64 10.48
CA SER A 136 6.54 7.80 11.35
C SER A 136 5.66 8.95 10.89
N PHE A 137 5.07 9.65 11.85
CA PHE A 137 4.09 10.69 11.59
C PHE A 137 4.55 12.01 12.20
N HIS A 138 4.68 13.03 11.36
CA HIS A 138 5.32 14.29 11.72
C HIS A 138 4.43 15.47 11.34
N LEU A 139 4.60 16.56 12.07
CA LEU A 139 4.14 17.90 11.69
C LEU A 139 5.38 18.73 11.37
N THR A 140 5.43 19.35 10.21
CA THR A 140 6.58 20.15 9.74
C THR A 140 6.12 21.49 9.17
N TRP A 141 7.01 22.47 9.09
CA TRP A 141 6.76 23.68 8.31
C TRP A 141 7.09 23.47 6.84
N PHE A 142 6.14 23.79 5.96
CA PHE A 142 6.36 23.86 4.52
C PHE A 142 5.86 25.20 3.99
N ASN A 143 6.76 26.04 3.45
CA ASN A 143 6.44 27.39 2.96
C ASN A 143 5.64 28.25 3.96
N GLY A 144 5.96 28.15 5.25
CA GLY A 144 5.27 28.90 6.31
C GLY A 144 3.87 28.38 6.67
N ILE A 145 3.49 27.20 6.18
CA ILE A 145 2.23 26.52 6.48
C ILE A 145 2.55 25.21 7.21
N PRO A 146 1.85 24.88 8.32
CA PRO A 146 2.03 23.60 8.98
C PRO A 146 1.51 22.46 8.11
N GLN A 147 2.32 21.42 7.92
CA GLN A 147 2.05 20.28 7.07
C GLN A 147 2.26 18.98 7.83
N LEU A 148 1.26 18.12 7.83
CA LEU A 148 1.31 16.77 8.37
C LEU A 148 1.92 15.83 7.33
N GLN A 149 2.88 15.04 7.78
CA GLN A 149 3.67 14.14 6.94
C GLN A 149 3.68 12.72 7.51
N LEU A 150 3.40 11.73 6.67
CA LEU A 150 3.48 10.31 7.00
C LEU A 150 4.62 9.68 6.19
N PHE A 151 5.51 8.97 6.87
CA PHE A 151 6.67 8.32 6.26
C PHE A 151 6.65 6.82 6.55
N PRO A 152 6.39 5.95 5.56
CA PRO A 152 6.72 4.55 5.65
C PRO A 152 8.24 4.38 5.66
N ILE A 153 8.75 3.68 6.66
CA ILE A 153 10.18 3.43 6.85
C ILE A 153 10.73 2.59 5.68
N SER A 154 9.92 1.70 5.09
CA SER A 154 10.37 0.78 4.03
C SER A 154 10.59 1.45 2.67
N ASP A 155 9.80 2.47 2.33
CA ASP A 155 9.64 2.88 0.93
C ASP A 155 10.27 4.26 0.63
N ARG A 156 10.81 4.98 1.62
CA ARG A 156 11.36 6.36 1.49
C ARG A 156 10.40 7.36 0.82
N ILE A 157 9.10 7.06 0.83
CA ILE A 157 8.05 7.91 0.29
C ILE A 157 7.50 8.75 1.44
N THR A 158 7.28 10.03 1.19
CA THR A 158 6.64 10.93 2.16
C THR A 158 5.25 11.28 1.66
N PHE A 159 4.23 10.94 2.43
CA PHE A 159 2.88 11.46 2.22
C PHE A 159 2.74 12.77 2.95
N TYR A 160 2.07 13.73 2.34
CA TYR A 160 1.79 15.01 2.97
C TYR A 160 0.36 15.45 2.67
N ASN A 161 -0.22 16.30 3.51
CA ASN A 161 -1.44 16.99 3.14
C ASN A 161 -1.17 18.02 2.05
N ASP A 162 -2.08 18.13 1.08
CA ASP A 162 -2.08 19.23 0.12
C ASP A 162 -2.41 20.56 0.83
N THR A 163 -2.22 21.65 0.10
CA THR A 163 -2.57 23.01 0.49
C THR A 163 -4.03 23.35 0.23
N ASN A 164 -4.75 22.58 -0.61
CA ASN A 164 -6.15 22.85 -0.98
C ASN A 164 -7.14 22.06 -0.09
N PRO A 165 -7.84 22.70 0.87
CA PRO A 165 -8.74 22.02 1.79
C PRO A 165 -9.92 21.32 1.11
N SER A 166 -10.35 21.79 -0.07
CA SER A 166 -11.44 21.17 -0.83
C SER A 166 -11.10 19.75 -1.33
N ARG A 167 -9.83 19.36 -1.29
CA ARG A 167 -9.32 18.04 -1.69
C ARG A 167 -8.88 17.17 -0.51
N MET A 168 -9.25 17.53 0.72
CA MET A 168 -8.92 16.76 1.93
C MET A 168 -9.29 15.27 1.85
N TYR A 169 -10.39 14.95 1.16
CA TYR A 169 -10.82 13.56 0.94
C TYR A 169 -9.76 12.71 0.21
N ALA A 170 -8.89 13.34 -0.56
CA ALA A 170 -7.84 12.68 -1.32
C ALA A 170 -6.49 12.64 -0.57
N TRP A 171 -6.40 13.11 0.67
CA TRP A 171 -5.13 13.12 1.41
C TRP A 171 -4.95 11.79 2.16
N PRO A 172 -3.92 10.97 1.83
CA PRO A 172 -3.67 9.72 2.55
C PRO A 172 -3.52 9.93 4.06
N VAL A 173 -2.91 11.06 4.44
CA VAL A 173 -2.67 11.47 5.82
C VAL A 173 -3.97 11.61 6.63
N ILE A 174 -5.05 12.12 6.04
CA ILE A 174 -6.34 12.29 6.73
C ILE A 174 -6.97 10.93 7.05
N HIS A 175 -6.92 10.00 6.11
CA HIS A 175 -7.40 8.64 6.36
C HIS A 175 -6.53 7.91 7.38
N PHE A 176 -5.21 8.10 7.34
CA PHE A 176 -4.30 7.58 8.34
C PHE A 176 -4.64 8.10 9.75
N ILE A 177 -4.85 9.41 9.92
CA ILE A 177 -5.27 10.00 11.20
C ILE A 177 -6.55 9.33 11.71
N GLY A 178 -7.55 9.13 10.86
CA GLY A 178 -8.79 8.46 11.23
C GLY A 178 -8.55 7.05 11.79
N LEU A 179 -7.62 6.29 11.18
CA LEU A 179 -7.27 4.94 11.63
C LEU A 179 -6.49 4.94 12.95
N VAL A 180 -5.50 5.84 13.09
CA VAL A 180 -4.64 5.96 14.28
C VAL A 180 -5.45 6.41 15.50
N LEU A 181 -6.37 7.35 15.31
CA LEU A 181 -7.29 7.81 16.36
C LEU A 181 -8.26 6.71 16.79
N ALA A 182 -8.83 5.97 15.83
CA ALA A 182 -9.72 4.85 16.13
C ALA A 182 -9.02 3.74 16.94
N ASP A 183 -7.70 3.62 16.82
CA ASP A 183 -6.89 2.61 17.50
C ASP A 183 -6.22 3.09 18.79
N GLY A 184 -6.36 4.38 19.13
CA GLY A 184 -5.74 4.97 20.32
C GLY A 184 -4.22 4.80 20.31
N VAL A 185 -3.58 5.00 19.16
CA VAL A 185 -2.18 4.57 18.92
C VAL A 185 -1.14 5.59 19.41
N PHE A 186 -1.52 6.86 19.58
CA PHE A 186 -0.59 7.90 20.04
C PHE A 186 -0.27 7.77 21.53
N VAL A 187 0.97 8.08 21.91
CA VAL A 187 1.41 8.10 23.33
C VAL A 187 0.65 9.14 24.13
N HIS A 188 0.39 10.30 23.53
CA HIS A 188 -0.43 11.35 24.11
C HIS A 188 -1.81 11.31 23.49
N GLU A 189 -2.86 11.53 24.29
CA GLU A 189 -4.22 11.60 23.78
C GLU A 189 -4.31 12.69 22.69
N GLN A 190 -4.74 12.26 21.51
CA GLN A 190 -5.03 13.14 20.39
C GLN A 190 -6.50 13.00 20.03
N THR A 191 -7.07 14.08 19.50
CA THR A 191 -8.44 14.06 19.00
C THR A 191 -8.45 14.51 17.55
N ALA A 192 -9.57 14.30 16.86
CA ALA A 192 -9.76 14.85 15.51
C ALA A 192 -9.57 16.39 15.48
N ALA A 193 -9.88 17.08 16.59
CA ALA A 193 -9.67 18.51 16.73
C ALA A 193 -8.19 18.90 16.68
N THR A 194 -7.26 18.06 17.17
CA THR A 194 -5.81 18.33 17.09
C THR A 194 -5.36 18.49 15.63
N PHE A 195 -5.91 17.66 14.73
CA PHE A 195 -5.51 17.61 13.33
C PHE A 195 -6.38 18.46 12.41
N SER A 196 -7.15 19.39 12.97
CA SER A 196 -8.01 20.30 12.22
C SER A 196 -7.52 21.74 12.39
N PRO A 197 -7.48 22.57 11.34
CA PRO A 197 -7.27 24.00 11.49
C PRO A 197 -8.33 24.62 12.42
N PRO A 198 -7.98 25.57 13.31
CA PRO A 198 -6.68 26.21 13.49
C PRO A 198 -5.75 25.49 14.49
N ASN A 199 -6.16 24.36 15.05
CA ASN A 199 -5.46 23.70 16.15
C ASN A 199 -4.17 22.99 15.73
N ILE A 200 -3.98 22.75 14.42
CA ILE A 200 -2.67 22.32 13.90
C ILE A 200 -1.72 23.51 14.01
N HIS A 201 -0.85 23.49 15.02
CA HIS A 201 0.19 24.49 15.21
C HIS A 201 1.49 23.81 15.66
N LEU A 202 2.59 24.22 15.04
CA LEU A 202 3.93 23.93 15.53
C LEU A 202 4.35 25.07 16.46
N PRO A 203 4.96 24.77 17.62
CA PRO A 203 5.63 25.78 18.40
C PRO A 203 6.66 26.52 17.53
N PRO A 204 6.76 27.87 17.60
CA PRO A 204 7.60 28.67 16.70
C PRO A 204 9.09 28.31 16.71
N SER A 205 9.58 27.71 17.79
CA SER A 205 10.97 27.29 17.98
C SER A 205 11.29 25.90 17.42
N THR A 206 10.28 25.17 16.93
CA THR A 206 10.39 23.75 16.57
C THR A 206 10.18 23.59 15.07
N GLY A 207 11.20 23.08 14.36
CA GLY A 207 11.14 22.86 12.91
C GLY A 207 10.25 21.67 12.51
N SER A 208 10.11 20.68 13.39
CA SER A 208 9.24 19.53 13.22
C SER A 208 8.82 18.91 14.56
N TYR A 209 7.64 18.31 14.60
CA TYR A 209 7.12 17.59 15.75
C TYR A 209 6.69 16.18 15.34
N GLU A 210 7.27 15.16 15.98
CA GLU A 210 6.90 13.77 15.75
C GLU A 210 5.77 13.35 16.70
N PHE A 211 4.69 12.81 16.14
CA PHE A 211 3.63 12.19 16.92
C PHE A 211 4.02 10.76 17.28
N ARG A 212 4.49 10.59 18.52
CA ARG A 212 4.96 9.29 19.02
C ARG A 212 3.84 8.26 19.10
N ILE A 213 4.15 7.04 18.67
CA ILE A 213 3.28 5.87 18.68
C ILE A 213 3.62 4.99 19.90
N GLN A 214 2.60 4.48 20.59
CA GLN A 214 2.76 3.55 21.72
C GLN A 214 3.46 2.26 21.28
N GLU A 215 4.44 1.80 22.06
CA GLU A 215 5.26 0.62 21.73
C GLU A 215 4.43 -0.67 21.60
N ASP A 216 3.38 -0.83 22.41
CA ASP A 216 2.47 -1.99 22.35
C ASP A 216 1.66 -2.04 21.04
N LYS A 217 1.55 -0.90 20.32
CA LYS A 217 0.86 -0.80 19.03
C LYS A 217 1.79 -0.91 17.83
N TRP A 218 3.11 -1.03 18.00
CA TRP A 218 4.04 -1.05 16.86
C TRP A 218 3.76 -2.19 15.88
N GLN A 219 3.43 -3.37 16.39
CA GLN A 219 3.14 -4.55 15.57
C GLN A 219 1.68 -4.58 15.07
N LEU A 220 0.85 -3.62 15.48
CA LEU A 220 -0.52 -3.52 15.02
C LEU A 220 -0.54 -3.04 13.57
N THR A 221 -1.29 -3.76 12.74
CA THR A 221 -1.43 -3.46 11.32
C THR A 221 -2.45 -2.34 11.12
N ILE A 222 -2.14 -1.41 10.22
CA ILE A 222 -2.97 -0.22 9.99
C ILE A 222 -4.32 -0.64 9.37
N CYS A 223 -4.27 -1.48 8.34
CA CYS A 223 -5.44 -2.02 7.65
C CYS A 223 -5.77 -3.42 8.18
N ARG A 224 -6.86 -3.55 8.95
CA ARG A 224 -7.29 -4.78 9.62
C ARG A 224 -8.55 -5.38 9.02
N SER A 225 -8.62 -6.71 8.97
CA SER A 225 -9.79 -7.44 8.46
C SER A 225 -10.98 -7.20 9.39
N LEU A 226 -12.18 -7.24 8.82
CA LEU A 226 -13.40 -7.33 9.60
C LEU A 226 -13.71 -8.80 9.90
N ILE A 227 -14.07 -9.09 11.15
CA ILE A 227 -14.52 -10.39 11.64
C ILE A 227 -16.02 -10.34 11.98
N ARG A 228 -16.63 -11.51 12.20
CA ARG A 228 -18.06 -11.67 12.51
C ARG A 228 -18.95 -10.95 11.49
N SER A 229 -18.87 -11.35 10.22
CA SER A 229 -19.70 -10.81 9.13
C SER A 229 -19.56 -9.31 8.86
N GLY A 230 -18.47 -8.66 9.29
CA GLY A 230 -18.20 -7.25 8.97
C GLY A 230 -18.36 -6.28 10.15
N TYR A 231 -18.88 -6.72 11.30
CA TYR A 231 -19.26 -5.82 12.40
C TYR A 231 -18.11 -5.49 13.36
N VAL A 232 -17.07 -6.32 13.44
CA VAL A 232 -16.00 -6.16 14.44
C VAL A 232 -14.66 -6.10 13.72
N ILE A 233 -13.81 -5.14 14.09
CA ILE A 233 -12.44 -5.09 13.59
C ILE A 233 -11.60 -6.21 14.22
N SER A 234 -10.83 -6.93 13.41
CA SER A 234 -9.91 -7.93 13.96
C SER A 234 -8.86 -7.25 14.84
N PRO A 235 -8.54 -7.80 16.02
CA PRO A 235 -7.48 -7.23 16.85
C PRO A 235 -6.11 -7.33 16.18
N THR A 236 -5.89 -8.30 15.28
CA THR A 236 -4.56 -8.61 14.74
C THR A 236 -4.53 -9.01 13.26
N SER A 237 -5.67 -9.34 12.64
CA SER A 237 -5.69 -9.81 11.25
C SER A 237 -5.69 -8.63 10.27
N ILE A 238 -4.89 -8.72 9.22
CA ILE A 238 -4.74 -7.71 8.16
C ILE A 238 -5.87 -7.88 7.12
N VAL A 239 -6.33 -6.78 6.51
CA VAL A 239 -7.25 -6.86 5.35
C VAL A 239 -6.66 -7.80 4.28
N ALA A 240 -7.47 -8.73 3.77
CA ALA A 240 -7.09 -9.72 2.77
C ALA A 240 -7.88 -9.52 1.48
#